data_AF-A0A401P238-F1
#
_entry.id   AF-A0A401P238-F1
#
_cell.length_a   1.000
_cell.length_b   1.000
_cell.length_c   1.000
_cell.angle_alpha   90.00
_cell.angle_beta   90.00
_cell.angle_gamma   90.00
#
_symmetry.space_group_name_H-M   'P 1'
#
loop_
_entity.id
_entity.type
_entity.pdbx_description
1 polymer ?
#
loop_
_entity_poly.entity_id
_entity_poly.type
_entity_poly.pdbx_seq_one_letter_code
_entity_poly.pdbx_strand_id
1 'polypeptide(L)'
;VERSTDQVIKPVNIEALSKWVGKIPHEVVREMPVIAPMLAKLGYDPYANPPNYGKPDPAVIENTKRVIKGDFQLPEFLKDQSQIQKGKYRKGMEESKMFHKKVRS
;
A
#
# COMPACT_ATOMS: atom_id res chain seq x y z
N VAL A 1 14.09 -8.01 1.66
CA VAL A 1 12.61 -7.84 1.67
C VAL A 1 12.21 -7.29 0.32
N GLU A 2 11.50 -8.08 -0.48
CA GLU A 2 10.85 -7.57 -1.70
C GLU A 2 9.68 -6.67 -1.30
N ARG A 3 9.62 -5.46 -1.86
CA ARG A 3 8.67 -4.41 -1.39
C ARG A 3 7.33 -4.39 -2.12
N SER A 4 7.21 -5.10 -3.23
CA SER A 4 6.01 -5.10 -4.08
C SER A 4 5.10 -6.32 -3.85
N THR A 5 5.58 -7.37 -3.18
CA THR A 5 4.84 -8.61 -2.94
C THR A 5 3.53 -8.34 -2.20
N ASP A 6 3.54 -7.47 -1.19
CA ASP A 6 2.36 -7.09 -0.41
C ASP A 6 1.31 -6.29 -1.21
N GLN A 7 1.69 -5.74 -2.36
CA GLN A 7 0.81 -4.96 -3.23
C GLN A 7 0.16 -5.84 -4.30
N VAL A 8 0.94 -6.76 -4.89
CA VAL A 8 0.50 -7.65 -5.98
C VAL A 8 -0.51 -8.70 -5.50
N ILE A 9 -0.51 -9.02 -4.21
CA ILE A 9 -1.46 -9.97 -3.60
C ILE A 9 -2.87 -9.41 -3.46
N LYS A 10 -3.02 -8.08 -3.54
CA LYS A 10 -4.30 -7.40 -3.46
C LYS A 10 -4.92 -7.35 -4.85
N PRO A 11 -6.25 -7.44 -4.97
CA PRO A 11 -6.90 -7.21 -6.26
C PRO A 11 -6.60 -5.79 -6.77
N VAL A 12 -6.67 -5.61 -8.08
CA VAL A 12 -6.48 -4.30 -8.73
C VAL A 12 -7.42 -3.28 -8.09
N ASN A 13 -6.84 -2.20 -7.58
CA ASN A 13 -7.50 -1.15 -6.80
C ASN A 13 -6.86 0.21 -7.11
N ILE A 14 -7.52 1.29 -6.68
CA ILE A 14 -7.08 2.67 -6.96
C ILE A 14 -6.37 3.37 -5.81
N GLU A 15 -6.10 2.68 -4.69
CA GLU A 15 -5.57 3.36 -3.49
C GLU A 15 -4.23 4.07 -3.75
N ALA A 16 -3.42 3.54 -4.66
CA ALA A 16 -2.08 4.08 -4.93
C ALA A 16 -2.06 5.32 -5.83
N LEU A 17 -3.13 5.62 -6.57
CA LEU A 17 -3.08 6.60 -7.67
C LEU A 17 -2.71 8.02 -7.23
N SER A 18 -3.19 8.45 -6.07
CA SER A 18 -3.03 9.83 -5.60
C SER A 18 -2.29 9.93 -4.25
N LYS A 19 -1.68 8.84 -3.77
CA LYS A 19 -0.98 8.82 -2.47
C LYS A 19 0.25 9.73 -2.40
N TRP A 20 0.80 10.11 -3.54
CA TRP A 20 1.98 10.98 -3.64
C TRP A 20 1.63 12.47 -3.52
N VAL A 21 0.35 12.86 -3.71
CA VAL A 21 -0.10 14.25 -3.63
C VAL A 21 0.20 14.79 -2.23
N GLY A 22 0.82 15.98 -2.16
CA GLY A 22 1.23 16.60 -0.90
C GLY A 22 2.49 16.01 -0.26
N LYS A 23 3.15 15.00 -0.88
CA LYS A 23 4.47 14.50 -0.45
C LYS A 23 5.63 15.15 -1.19
N ILE A 24 5.37 15.78 -2.34
CA ILE A 24 6.36 16.50 -3.12
C ILE A 24 6.40 17.97 -2.63
N PRO A 25 7.60 18.53 -2.35
CA PRO A 25 7.74 19.93 -1.95
C PRO A 25 7.15 20.89 -3.00
N HIS A 26 6.56 21.99 -2.55
CA HIS A 26 5.87 22.95 -3.42
C HIS A 26 6.76 23.54 -4.52
N GLU A 27 8.04 23.80 -4.21
CA GLU A 27 9.02 24.30 -5.19
C GLU A 27 9.21 23.32 -6.35
N VAL A 28 9.36 22.03 -6.04
CA VAL A 28 9.49 20.97 -7.04
C VAL A 28 8.22 20.83 -7.88
N VAL A 29 7.03 20.96 -7.27
CA VAL A 29 5.75 20.95 -8.01
C VAL A 29 5.67 22.11 -9.00
N ARG A 30 6.13 23.31 -8.61
CA ARG A 30 6.15 24.47 -9.49
C ARG A 30 7.09 24.27 -10.69
N GLU A 31 8.21 23.59 -10.48
CA GLU A 31 9.21 23.32 -11.52
C GLU A 31 9.02 21.98 -12.24
N MET A 32 7.93 21.26 -11.95
CA MET A 32 7.64 19.95 -12.53
C MET A 32 7.72 19.89 -14.07
N PRO A 33 7.25 20.91 -14.84
CA PRO A 33 7.39 20.90 -16.30
C PRO A 33 8.84 20.92 -16.78
N VAL A 34 9.75 21.54 -16.02
CA VAL A 34 11.18 21.66 -16.33
C VAL A 34 11.93 20.40 -15.85
N ILE A 35 11.61 19.93 -14.64
CA ILE A 35 12.23 18.74 -14.04
C ILE A 35 11.82 17.46 -14.78
N ALA A 36 10.56 17.37 -15.20
CA ALA A 36 9.98 16.17 -15.78
C ALA A 36 9.18 16.47 -17.08
N PRO A 37 9.84 16.92 -18.16
CA PRO A 37 9.18 17.22 -19.43
C PRO A 37 8.52 15.98 -20.07
N MET A 38 8.93 14.78 -19.65
CA MET A 38 8.32 13.53 -20.09
C MET A 38 6.87 13.35 -19.63
N LEU A 39 6.43 14.01 -18.55
CA LEU A 39 5.03 13.92 -18.09
C LEU A 39 4.07 14.36 -19.19
N ALA A 40 4.33 15.53 -19.79
CA ALA A 40 3.52 16.06 -20.89
C ALA A 40 3.56 15.14 -22.12
N LYS A 41 4.74 14.60 -22.47
CA LYS A 41 4.89 13.66 -23.59
C LYS A 41 4.12 12.35 -23.40
N LEU A 42 3.93 11.92 -22.15
CA LEU A 42 3.18 10.73 -21.77
C LEU A 42 1.69 11.02 -21.51
N GLY A 43 1.23 12.27 -21.73
CA GLY A 43 -0.16 12.67 -21.58
C GLY A 43 -0.57 13.05 -20.15
N TYR A 44 0.38 13.23 -19.23
CA TYR A 44 0.12 13.76 -17.89
C TYR A 44 0.35 15.28 -17.87
N ASP A 45 -0.60 16.03 -17.32
CA ASP A 45 -0.44 17.48 -17.11
C ASP A 45 0.56 17.74 -15.97
N PRO A 46 1.73 18.35 -16.24
CA PRO A 46 2.73 18.63 -15.22
C PRO A 46 2.31 19.72 -14.22
N TYR A 47 1.24 20.47 -14.50
CA TYR A 47 0.68 21.47 -13.57
C TYR A 47 -0.50 20.93 -12.75
N ALA A 48 -1.07 19.78 -13.11
CA ALA A 48 -2.17 19.17 -12.38
C ALA A 48 -1.63 18.29 -11.23
N ASN A 49 -2.02 18.61 -10.00
CA ASN A 49 -1.63 17.86 -8.82
C ASN A 49 -2.85 17.61 -7.89
N PRO A 50 -3.51 16.43 -7.98
CA PRO A 50 -3.23 15.31 -8.88
C PRO A 50 -3.69 15.54 -10.32
N PRO A 51 -3.09 14.84 -11.30
CA PRO A 51 -3.66 14.67 -12.64
C PRO A 51 -5.04 13.99 -12.57
N ASN A 52 -5.91 14.31 -13.53
CA ASN A 52 -7.17 13.60 -13.70
C ASN A 52 -6.92 12.24 -14.36
N TYR A 53 -6.88 11.18 -13.56
CA TYR A 53 -6.69 9.79 -14.02
C TYR A 53 -7.97 9.15 -14.57
N GLY A 54 -9.08 9.89 -14.64
CA GLY A 54 -10.37 9.38 -15.08
C GLY A 54 -11.17 8.70 -13.97
N LYS A 55 -12.25 8.01 -14.37
CA LYS A 55 -13.14 7.29 -13.45
C LYS A 55 -12.83 5.79 -13.53
N PRO A 56 -12.66 5.11 -12.38
CA PRO A 56 -12.43 3.67 -12.36
C PRO A 56 -13.70 2.89 -12.74
N ASP A 57 -13.52 1.69 -13.28
CA ASP A 57 -14.61 0.75 -13.55
C ASP A 57 -15.29 0.28 -12.24
N PRO A 58 -16.58 -0.10 -12.28
CA PRO A 58 -17.31 -0.58 -11.10
C PRO A 58 -16.62 -1.73 -10.35
N ALA A 59 -16.00 -2.66 -11.08
CA ALA A 59 -15.26 -3.79 -10.49
C ALA A 59 -14.04 -3.31 -9.67
N VAL A 60 -13.32 -2.30 -10.15
CA VAL A 60 -12.14 -1.74 -9.45
C VAL A 60 -12.59 -0.95 -8.22
N ILE A 61 -13.74 -0.27 -8.29
CA ILE A 61 -14.34 0.40 -7.13
C ILE A 61 -14.66 -0.63 -6.04
N GLU A 62 -15.28 -1.75 -6.41
CA GLU A 62 -15.60 -2.82 -5.47
C GLU A 62 -14.34 -3.45 -4.85
N ASN A 63 -13.34 -3.76 -5.67
CA ASN A 63 -12.04 -4.26 -5.20
C ASN A 63 -11.38 -3.29 -4.21
N THR A 64 -11.43 -1.99 -4.51
CA THR A 64 -10.88 -0.96 -3.62
C THR A 64 -11.60 -0.96 -2.28
N LYS A 65 -12.94 -1.05 -2.27
CA LYS A 65 -13.73 -1.17 -1.02
C LYS A 65 -13.35 -2.42 -0.22
N ARG A 66 -13.16 -3.56 -0.88
CA ARG A 66 -12.73 -4.82 -0.24
C ARG A 66 -11.34 -4.70 0.37
N VAL A 67 -10.38 -4.09 -0.36
CA VAL A 67 -9.02 -3.84 0.13
C VAL A 67 -9.01 -2.92 1.35
N ILE A 68 -9.77 -1.83 1.34
CA ILE A 68 -9.89 -0.91 2.48
C ILE A 68 -10.47 -1.61 3.72
N LYS A 69 -11.42 -2.52 3.53
CA LYS A 69 -11.98 -3.35 4.61
C LYS A 69 -11.05 -4.46 5.10
N GLY A 70 -9.98 -4.76 4.36
CA GLY A 70 -9.11 -5.91 4.62
C GLY A 70 -9.67 -7.25 4.12
N ASP A 71 -10.78 -7.21 3.39
CA ASP A 71 -11.55 -8.36 2.92
C ASP A 71 -11.07 -8.82 1.53
N PHE A 72 -9.80 -9.23 1.43
CA PHE A 72 -9.27 -9.82 0.20
C PHE A 72 -8.67 -11.20 0.48
N GLN A 73 -8.90 -12.14 -0.44
CA GLN A 73 -8.40 -13.49 -0.28
C GLN A 73 -6.92 -13.55 -0.69
N LEU A 74 -6.08 -14.02 0.24
CA LEU A 74 -4.71 -14.38 -0.07
C LEU A 74 -4.69 -15.64 -0.95
N PRO A 75 -3.84 -15.67 -1.99
CA PRO A 75 -3.55 -16.90 -2.71
C PRO A 75 -3.13 -18.02 -1.76
N GLU A 76 -3.49 -19.27 -2.07
CA GLU A 76 -3.25 -20.40 -1.16
C GLU A 76 -1.78 -20.55 -0.74
N PHE A 77 -0.84 -20.33 -1.65
CA PHE A 77 0.60 -20.39 -1.37
C PHE A 77 1.09 -19.33 -0.37
N LEU A 78 0.34 -18.25 -0.13
CA LEU A 78 0.66 -17.21 0.86
C LEU A 78 -0.11 -17.34 2.16
N LYS A 79 -1.19 -18.14 2.17
CA LYS A 79 -1.94 -18.40 3.41
C LYS A 79 -1.02 -19.00 4.46
N ASP A 80 -0.17 -19.95 4.07
CA ASP A 80 0.75 -20.64 4.97
C ASP A 80 1.80 -19.69 5.59
N GLN A 81 2.38 -18.80 4.78
CA GLN A 81 3.33 -17.78 5.27
C GLN A 81 2.69 -16.78 6.24
N SER A 82 1.42 -16.41 6.02
CA SER A 82 0.70 -15.51 6.91
C SER A 82 0.44 -16.14 8.30
N GLN A 83 0.15 -17.44 8.34
CA GLN A 83 -0.05 -18.16 9.60
C GLN A 83 1.26 -18.36 10.35
N ILE A 84 2.35 -18.62 9.61
CA ILE A 84 3.70 -18.70 10.19
C ILE A 84 4.10 -17.37 10.85
N GLN A 85 3.80 -16.22 10.22
CA GLN A 85 4.04 -14.91 10.84
C GLN A 85 3.15 -14.68 12.07
N LYS A 86 1.84 -14.93 11.99
CA LYS A 86 0.92 -14.79 13.14
C LYS A 86 1.31 -15.69 14.32
N GLY A 87 1.77 -16.91 14.04
CA GLY A 87 2.27 -17.85 15.04
C GLY A 87 3.54 -17.34 15.75
N LYS A 88 4.49 -16.75 15.01
CA LYS A 88 5.71 -16.15 15.60
C LYS A 88 5.38 -14.96 16.51
N TYR A 89 4.46 -14.08 16.11
CA TYR A 89 4.02 -12.96 16.95
C TYR A 89 3.29 -13.42 18.22
N ARG A 90 2.43 -14.45 18.13
CA ARG A 90 1.77 -15.05 19.30
C ARG A 90 2.77 -15.68 20.26
N LYS A 91 3.73 -16.45 19.75
CA LYS A 91 4.76 -17.12 20.56
C LYS A 91 5.66 -16.11 21.27
N GLY A 92 6.10 -15.05 20.58
CA GLY A 92 6.88 -13.97 21.19
C GLY A 92 6.12 -13.20 22.27
N MET A 93 4.80 -13.02 22.13
CA MET A 93 3.96 -12.44 23.18
C MET A 93 3.80 -13.37 24.39
N GLU A 94 3.65 -14.68 24.17
CA GLU A 94 3.57 -15.65 25.27
C GLU A 94 4.89 -15.76 26.04
N GLU A 95 6.02 -15.80 25.33
CA GLU A 95 7.37 -15.80 25.92
C GLU A 95 7.62 -14.53 26.74
N SER A 96 7.24 -13.35 26.21
CA SER A 96 7.38 -12.08 26.93
C SER A 96 6.49 -12.02 28.19
N LYS A 97 5.25 -12.53 28.12
CA LYS A 97 4.37 -12.65 29.29
C LYS A 97 4.94 -13.61 30.34
N MET A 98 5.54 -14.71 29.90
CA MET A 98 6.16 -15.70 30.78
C MET A 98 7.41 -15.12 31.48
N PHE A 99 8.20 -14.33 30.74
CA PHE A 99 9.36 -13.62 31.29
C PHE A 99 8.93 -12.62 32.37
N HIS A 100 7.95 -11.76 32.08
CA HIS A 100 7.42 -10.77 33.04
C HIS A 100 6.80 -11.41 34.30
N LYS A 101 6.21 -12.61 34.18
CA LYS A 101 5.71 -13.38 35.33
C LYS A 101 6.85 -13.93 36.19
N LYS A 102 7.99 -14.29 35.59
CA LYS A 102 9.18 -14.81 36.29
C LYS A 102 9.95 -13.73 37.05
N VAL A 103 9.97 -12.48 36.57
CA VAL A 103 10.66 -11.37 37.26
C VAL A 103 9.87 -10.84 38.48
N ARG A 104 8.59 -11.22 38.61
CA ARG A 104 7.71 -10.78 39.72
C ARG A 104 7.46 -11.86 40.79
N SER A 105 8.14 -13.01 40.70
CA SER A 105 8.10 -14.09 41.69
C SER A 105 9.45 -14.23 42.37
#